data_AF-A0A3R7B565-F1
#
_entry.id   AF-A0A3R7B565-F1
#
_cell.length_a   1.000
_cell.length_b   1.000
_cell.length_c   1.000
_cell.angle_alpha   90.00
_cell.angle_beta   90.00
_cell.angle_gamma   90.00
#
_symmetry.space_group_name_H-M   'P 1'
#
loop_
_entity.id
_entity.type
_entity.pdbx_description
1 polymer ?
#
loop_
_entity_poly.entity_id
_entity_poly.type
_entity_poly.pdbx_seq_one_letter_code
_entity_poly.pdbx_strand_id
1 'polypeptide(L)'
;TLWGPGVLEAVRPADDVHVVAFKSGMLAFLDAASVGDVVAAAMGDVVKTPFGQGVVLGYRRRVFVVQFSYAVGYIQPRDLERLPDKAPPAACAIM
;
A
#
# COMPACT_ATOMS: atom_id res chain seq x y z
N THR A 1 -5.13 16.72 8.06
CA THR A 1 -4.56 15.59 8.81
C THR A 1 -4.15 14.52 7.82
N LEU A 2 -2.97 13.90 7.95
CA LEU A 2 -2.51 12.87 7.02
C LEU A 2 -2.85 11.49 7.60
N TRP A 3 -3.77 10.76 6.95
CA TRP A 3 -4.31 9.50 7.46
C TRP A 3 -3.50 8.26 7.05
N GLY A 4 -2.45 8.45 6.23
CA GLY A 4 -1.63 7.37 5.71
C GLY A 4 -2.24 6.74 4.44
N PRO A 5 -1.63 5.67 3.92
CA PRO A 5 -2.11 4.97 2.73
C PRO A 5 -3.38 4.15 3.02
N GLY A 6 -4.32 4.18 2.08
CA GLY A 6 -5.55 3.38 2.12
C GLY A 6 -5.88 2.82 0.74
N VAL A 7 -6.80 1.86 0.68
CA VAL A 7 -7.31 1.25 -0.55
C VAL A 7 -8.59 1.97 -0.94
N LEU A 8 -8.67 2.43 -2.18
CA LEU A 8 -9.90 2.97 -2.72
C LEU A 8 -10.88 1.83 -3.02
N GLU A 9 -11.96 1.73 -2.26
CA GLU A 9 -13.00 0.70 -2.39
C GLU A 9 -14.07 1.09 -3.40
N ALA A 10 -14.49 2.36 -3.39
CA ALA A 10 -15.54 2.85 -4.29
C ALA A 10 -15.38 4.33 -4.59
N VAL A 11 -15.82 4.74 -5.77
CA VAL A 11 -15.98 6.13 -6.17
C VAL A 11 -17.47 6.41 -6.34
N ARG A 12 -17.97 7.43 -5.66
CA ARG A 12 -19.36 7.89 -5.79
C ARG A 12 -19.38 9.18 -6.63
N PRO A 13 -19.56 9.06 -7.96
CA PRO A 13 -19.43 10.20 -8.88
C PRO A 13 -20.52 11.26 -8.72
N ALA A 14 -21.62 10.97 -8.01
CA ALA A 14 -22.69 11.93 -7.77
C ALA A 14 -22.25 13.12 -6.90
N ASP A 15 -21.35 12.88 -5.95
CA ASP A 15 -20.91 13.88 -4.95
C ASP A 15 -19.38 13.95 -4.85
N ASP A 16 -18.66 13.34 -5.80
CA ASP A 16 -17.20 13.25 -5.87
C ASP A 16 -16.51 12.67 -4.60
N VAL A 17 -17.23 11.77 -3.90
CA VAL A 17 -16.75 11.13 -2.68
C VAL A 17 -16.10 9.78 -2.99
N HIS A 18 -14.91 9.59 -2.47
CA HIS A 18 -14.10 8.38 -2.51
C HIS A 18 -14.22 7.63 -1.18
N VAL A 19 -14.56 6.34 -1.24
CA VAL A 19 -14.60 5.46 -0.08
C VAL A 19 -13.24 4.78 0.04
N VAL A 20 -12.50 5.10 1.10
CA VAL A 20 -11.14 4.60 1.32
C VAL A 20 -11.11 3.71 2.57
N ALA A 21 -10.68 2.46 2.40
CA ALA A 21 -10.42 1.52 3.49
C ALA A 21 -8.96 1.63 3.94
N PHE A 22 -8.73 1.94 5.21
CA PHE A 22 -7.40 1.95 5.82
C PHE A 22 -7.05 0.59 6.41
N LYS A 23 -5.75 0.31 6.54
CA LYS A 23 -5.23 -0.93 7.14
C LYS A 23 -5.69 -1.14 8.61
N SER A 24 -6.13 -0.07 9.28
CA SER A 24 -6.76 -0.12 10.61
C SER A 24 -8.18 -0.70 10.62
N GLY A 25 -8.77 -0.99 9.46
CA GLY A 25 -10.18 -1.37 9.32
C GLY A 25 -11.13 -0.17 9.31
N MET A 26 -10.61 1.06 9.38
CA MET A 26 -11.40 2.27 9.26
C MET A 26 -11.79 2.50 7.80
N LEU A 27 -13.09 2.76 7.57
CA LEU A 27 -13.60 3.27 6.31
C LEU A 27 -13.76 4.79 6.42
N ALA A 28 -13.20 5.53 5.47
CA ALA A 28 -13.39 6.96 5.38
C ALA A 28 -14.04 7.34 4.06
N PHE A 29 -14.89 8.36 4.13
CA PHE A 29 -15.48 9.03 2.99
C PHE A 29 -14.69 10.31 2.78
N LEU A 30 -13.86 10.33 1.75
CA LEU A 30 -12.94 11.42 1.45
C LEU A 30 -13.37 12.10 0.16
N ASP A 31 -13.27 13.42 0.11
CA ASP A 31 -13.39 14.17 -1.14
C ASP A 31 -12.30 13.70 -2.12
N ALA A 32 -12.59 13.64 -3.41
CA ALA A 32 -11.63 13.28 -4.44
C ALA A 32 -10.33 14.10 -4.37
N ALA A 33 -10.43 15.40 -4.09
CA ALA A 33 -9.27 16.29 -3.94
C ALA A 33 -8.41 15.97 -2.71
N SER A 34 -8.96 15.20 -1.75
CA SER A 34 -8.25 14.74 -0.55
C SER A 34 -7.54 13.40 -0.75
N VAL A 35 -7.79 12.70 -1.86
CA VAL A 35 -7.10 11.46 -2.23
C VAL A 35 -5.90 11.81 -3.11
N GLY A 36 -4.70 11.61 -2.57
CA GLY A 36 -3.45 11.90 -3.27
C GLY A 36 -3.01 10.79 -4.24
N ASP A 37 -1.71 10.80 -4.55
CA ASP A 37 -1.10 9.90 -5.53
C ASP A 37 -1.20 8.40 -5.15
N VAL A 38 -1.22 7.56 -6.18
CA VAL A 38 -1.10 6.11 -6.05
C VAL A 38 0.29 5.76 -5.49
N VAL A 39 0.33 5.09 -4.35
CA VAL A 39 1.58 4.65 -3.71
C VAL A 39 1.87 3.20 -4.08
N ALA A 40 3.10 2.92 -4.53
CA ALA A 40 3.51 1.57 -4.97
C ALA A 40 3.42 0.49 -3.86
N ALA A 41 3.57 0.89 -2.59
CA ALA A 41 3.35 0.02 -1.43
C ALA A 41 2.97 0.82 -0.19
N ALA A 42 2.14 0.24 0.68
CA ALA A 42 1.74 0.86 1.94
C ALA A 42 2.79 0.62 3.05
N MET A 43 2.75 1.44 4.11
CA MET A 43 3.51 1.18 5.33
C MET A 43 3.10 -0.17 5.93
N GLY A 44 4.09 -0.97 6.30
CA GLY A 44 3.92 -2.31 6.83
C GLY A 44 3.63 -3.38 5.77
N ASP A 45 3.65 -3.05 4.47
CA ASP A 45 3.57 -4.06 3.42
C ASP A 45 4.93 -4.75 3.26
N VAL A 46 4.88 -6.05 2.97
CA VAL A 46 6.05 -6.82 2.57
C VAL A 46 6.32 -6.56 1.09
N VAL A 47 7.55 -6.17 0.80
CA VAL A 47 7.98 -5.80 -0.54
C VAL A 47 9.18 -6.64 -0.95
N LYS A 48 9.22 -6.99 -2.22
CA LYS A 48 10.39 -7.59 -2.86
C LYS A 48 11.21 -6.49 -3.51
N THR A 49 12.50 -6.53 -3.27
CA THR A 49 13.48 -5.59 -3.83
C THR A 49 14.68 -6.38 -4.36
N PRO A 50 15.58 -5.77 -5.15
CA PRO A 50 16.82 -6.41 -5.59
C PRO A 50 17.72 -6.91 -4.45
N PHE A 51 17.55 -6.34 -3.24
CA PHE A 51 18.32 -6.68 -2.05
C PHE A 51 17.64 -7.74 -1.17
N GLY A 52 16.51 -8.30 -1.62
CA GLY A 52 15.71 -9.27 -0.89
C GLY A 52 14.36 -8.73 -0.45
N GLN A 53 13.69 -9.48 0.41
CA GLN A 53 12.40 -9.11 0.98
C GLN A 53 12.58 -8.18 2.18
N GLY A 54 11.72 -7.19 2.29
CA GLY A 54 11.71 -6.28 3.43
C GLY A 54 10.32 -5.70 3.69
N VAL A 55 10.19 -4.96 4.78
CA VAL A 55 8.94 -4.31 5.19
C VAL A 55 9.06 -2.81 5.04
N VAL A 56 8.07 -2.16 4.43
CA VAL A 56 8.06 -0.70 4.29
C VAL A 56 7.84 -0.06 5.66
N LEU A 57 8.83 0.66 6.16
CA LEU A 57 8.71 1.47 7.39
C LEU A 57 8.14 2.85 7.12
N GLY A 58 8.35 3.38 5.91
CA GLY A 58 7.78 4.66 5.53
C GLY A 58 8.36 5.27 4.27
N TYR A 59 8.13 6.57 4.11
CA TYR A 59 8.44 7.31 2.90
C TYR A 59 9.27 8.54 3.22
N ARG A 60 10.32 8.78 2.46
CA ARG A 60 11.10 10.02 2.50
C ARG A 60 11.23 10.59 1.11
N ARG A 61 10.64 11.77 0.89
CA ARG A 61 10.65 12.48 -0.41
C ARG A 61 10.12 11.60 -1.56
N ARG A 62 10.99 10.81 -2.18
CA ARG A 62 10.70 9.90 -3.30
C ARG A 62 11.33 8.51 -3.14
N VAL A 63 11.74 8.15 -1.92
CA VAL A 63 12.28 6.83 -1.59
C VAL A 63 11.50 6.18 -0.46
N PHE A 64 11.39 4.86 -0.54
CA PHE A 64 10.81 4.01 0.48
C PHE A 64 11.90 3.65 1.48
N VAL A 65 11.58 3.74 2.77
CA VAL A 65 12.43 3.21 3.84
C VAL A 65 11.99 1.78 4.09
N VAL A 66 12.87 0.82 3.82
CA VAL A 66 12.55 -0.61 3.90
C VAL A 66 13.45 -1.28 4.95
N GLN A 67 12.84 -2.01 5.88
CA GLN A 67 13.53 -2.86 6.85
C GLN A 67 13.79 -4.23 6.23
N PHE A 68 15.06 -4.58 6.09
CA PHE A 68 15.51 -5.93 5.78
C PHE A 68 15.89 -6.66 7.08
N SER A 69 16.12 -7.97 6.99
CA SER A 69 16.58 -8.77 8.14
C SER A 69 17.96 -8.35 8.65
N TYR A 70 18.78 -7.73 7.80
CA TYR A 70 20.17 -7.38 8.11
C TYR A 70 20.44 -5.87 8.14
N ALA A 71 19.55 -5.02 7.63
CA ALA A 71 19.75 -3.56 7.55
C ALA A 71 18.46 -2.79 7.26
N VAL A 72 18.53 -1.46 7.29
CA VAL A 72 17.49 -0.55 6.77
C VAL A 72 18.02 0.09 5.49
N GLY A 73 17.27 -0.02 4.40
CA GLY A 73 17.63 0.53 3.10
C GLY A 73 16.67 1.60 2.61
N TYR A 74 17.17 2.48 1.74
CA TYR A 74 16.37 3.45 0.99
C TYR A 74 16.18 2.92 -0.43
N ILE A 75 14.95 2.59 -0.80
CA ILE A 75 14.61 1.91 -2.05
C ILE A 75 13.81 2.85 -2.94
N GLN A 76 14.11 2.86 -4.24
CA GLN A 76 13.34 3.65 -5.19
C GLN A 76 12.04 2.95 -5.56
N PRO A 77 10.97 3.70 -5.91
CA PRO A 77 9.68 3.11 -6.28
C PRO A 77 9.77 2.09 -7.41
N ARG A 78 10.70 2.30 -8.37
CA ARG A 78 10.92 1.41 -9.52
C ARG A 78 11.52 0.04 -9.16
N ASP A 79 12.19 -0.03 -8.02
CA ASP A 79 12.91 -1.23 -7.55
C ASP A 79 12.10 -1.94 -6.44
N LEU A 80 10.81 -1.61 -6.33
CA LEU A 80 9.94 -2.08 -5.29
C LEU A 80 8.74 -2.78 -5.91
N GLU A 81 8.62 -4.08 -5.65
CA GLU A 81 7.46 -4.89 -6.01
C GLU A 81 6.70 -5.23 -4.74
N ARG A 82 5.42 -4.85 -4.66
CA ARG A 82 4.55 -5.23 -3.54
C ARG A 82 4.28 -6.73 -3.62
N LEU A 83 4.64 -7.48 -2.58
CA LEU A 83 4.19 -8.84 -2.45
C LEU A 83 2.77 -8.82 -1.86
N PRO A 84 1.81 -9.53 -2.47
CA PRO A 84 0.49 -9.64 -1.87
C PRO A 84 0.59 -10.36 -0.52
N ASP A 85 0.08 -9.74 0.56
CA ASP A 85 0.04 -10.31 1.92
C ASP A 85 -0.73 -11.63 2.02
N LYS A 86 -1.42 -12.01 0.94
CA LYS A 86 -2.15 -13.28 0.81
C LYS A 86 -1.98 -13.74 -0.63
N ALA A 87 -1.48 -14.96 -0.83
CA ALA A 87 -1.91 -15.70 -2.02
C ALA A 87 -3.45 -15.63 -2.02
N PRO A 88 -4.14 -15.36 -3.15
CA PRO A 88 -5.55 -15.73 -3.20
C PRO A 88 -5.59 -17.18 -2.71
N PRO A 89 -6.46 -17.54 -1.73
CA PRO A 89 -6.60 -18.95 -1.37
C PRO A 89 -6.76 -19.66 -2.71
N ALA A 90 -5.84 -20.57 -3.02
CA ALA A 90 -5.94 -21.35 -4.24
C ALA A 90 -7.35 -21.92 -4.21
N ALA A 91 -8.22 -21.37 -5.05
CA ALA A 91 -9.60 -21.78 -5.08
C ALA A 91 -9.54 -23.27 -5.40
N CYS A 92 -10.00 -24.09 -4.46
CA CYS A 92 -10.20 -25.50 -4.71
C CYS A 92 -11.12 -25.62 -5.94
N ALA A 93 -10.63 -26.28 -6.99
CA ALA A 93 -11.53 -26.97 -7.90
C ALA A 93 -11.68 -28.38 -7.34
N ILE A 94 -12.85 -28.66 -6.77
CA ILE A 94 -13.38 -30.01 -6.67
C ILE A 94 -13.90 -30.36 -8.06
N MET A 95 -13.39 -31.42 -8.67
CA MET A 95 -14.12 -32.28 -9.59
C MET A 95 -13.67 -33.72 -9.37
#